data_AF-A0A1G1KW70-F1
#
_entry.id   AF-A0A1G1KW70-F1
#
_cell.length_a   1.000
_cell.length_b   1.000
_cell.length_c   1.000
_cell.angle_alpha   90.00
_cell.angle_beta   90.00
_cell.angle_gamma   90.00
#
_symmetry.space_group_name_H-M   'P 1'
#
loop_
_entity.id
_entity.type
_entity.pdbx_description
1 polymer ?
#
loop_
_entity_poly.entity_id
_entity_poly.type
_entity_poly.pdbx_seq_one_letter_code
_entity_poly.pdbx_strand_id
1 'polypeptide(L)'
;MNWSGYILSKELASVLFLFGFVIVIISISAFWYNLRRTPRITHGELGVLFAPYFSEAVADEVDKLFILIKQELKSHEFANRFTVLKLPPNIPVNSHEEAVSVLAKCNATVLVWGVFDNGATTVGFSPIRFTFHHSPIIPSQEWLDRIAVPIACGRYRFESKDVPVEREVLAKNIDLIARNLMGLAVLVAGLYADAEKIFSRLWIDVKTLLAKGKGNLAILERFFEQIKSDYTFAITGQICSLYSPYLFNEKLFKIPFSDLHQWLLRADKGLQINPRDSGSYMLKATFHFLLGQEEKAIQCAKRAKLFDQRALAGINFSLAFLYNYTGQFKKSRKEYKLGMAKESSYEERLVKECSYFIRQAIERYPEKKQLRLAFGLIEFYRGCREIGISEITQFIEIAEVDVSLNEFVVEGKRILKEAGTQSNIEDAILKETT
;
A
#
# COMPACT_ATOMS: atom_id res chain seq x y z
N MET A 1 -6.96 79.99 28.24
CA MET A 1 -5.89 79.10 27.74
C MET A 1 -6.29 77.68 28.12
N ASN A 2 -7.03 76.97 27.26
CA ASN A 2 -7.66 75.68 27.60
C ASN A 2 -6.65 74.54 27.55
N TRP A 3 -5.88 74.39 28.64
CA TRP A 3 -4.94 73.29 28.82
C TRP A 3 -5.63 71.92 28.81
N SER A 4 -6.90 71.82 29.24
CA SER A 4 -7.64 70.55 29.30
C SER A 4 -7.94 69.93 27.93
N GLY A 5 -8.32 70.74 26.93
CA GLY A 5 -8.63 70.25 25.58
C GLY A 5 -7.41 69.76 24.81
N TYR A 6 -6.24 70.37 25.04
CA TYR A 6 -4.97 69.99 24.42
C TYR A 6 -4.36 68.72 25.03
N ILE A 7 -4.61 68.49 26.31
CA ILE A 7 -4.24 67.23 27.00
C ILE A 7 -5.14 66.10 26.51
N LEU A 8 -6.46 66.32 26.43
CA LEU A 8 -7.41 65.32 25.93
C LEU A 8 -7.11 64.91 24.48
N SER A 9 -6.74 65.85 23.60
CA SER A 9 -6.38 65.54 22.21
C SER A 9 -5.07 64.76 22.10
N LYS A 10 -4.10 65.03 22.98
CA LYS A 10 -2.83 64.28 23.03
C LYS A 10 -3.03 62.87 23.60
N GLU A 11 -3.83 62.70 24.63
CA GLU A 11 -4.17 61.39 25.17
C GLU A 11 -4.96 60.57 24.13
N LEU A 12 -5.94 61.17 23.45
CA LEU A 12 -6.67 60.50 22.38
C LEU A 12 -5.76 60.09 21.21
N ALA A 13 -4.85 60.96 20.79
CA ALA A 13 -3.86 60.65 19.76
C ALA A 13 -2.89 59.55 20.21
N SER A 14 -2.50 59.54 21.48
CA SER A 14 -1.63 58.51 22.08
C SER A 14 -2.34 57.16 22.12
N VAL A 15 -3.62 57.13 22.50
CA VAL A 15 -4.46 55.92 22.51
C VAL A 15 -4.66 55.38 21.10
N LEU A 16 -4.96 56.24 20.12
CA LEU A 16 -5.11 55.85 18.71
C LEU A 16 -3.79 55.33 18.12
N PHE A 17 -2.65 55.95 18.46
CA PHE A 17 -1.33 55.47 18.07
C PHE A 17 -1.02 54.09 18.69
N LEU A 18 -1.34 53.90 19.98
CA LEU A 18 -1.16 52.61 20.66
C LEU A 18 -2.03 51.53 20.02
N PHE A 19 -3.28 51.86 19.67
CA PHE A 19 -4.20 50.94 19.01
C PHE A 19 -3.71 50.56 17.61
N GLY A 20 -3.23 51.53 16.82
CA GLY A 20 -2.61 51.28 15.53
C GLY A 20 -1.35 50.42 15.64
N PHE A 21 -0.51 50.67 16.64
CA PHE A 21 0.69 49.90 16.91
C PHE A 21 0.37 48.45 17.31
N VAL A 22 -0.64 48.25 18.16
CA VAL A 22 -1.13 46.91 18.54
C VAL A 22 -1.70 46.17 17.34
N ILE A 23 -2.46 46.82 16.46
CA ILE A 23 -2.95 46.20 15.21
C ILE A 23 -1.80 45.78 14.30
N VAL A 24 -0.76 46.61 14.17
CA VAL A 24 0.44 46.27 13.39
C VAL A 24 1.17 45.07 13.99
N ILE A 25 1.37 45.03 15.32
CA ILE A 25 1.97 43.89 16.01
C ILE A 25 1.13 42.63 15.79
N ILE A 26 -0.19 42.70 16.00
CA ILE A 26 -1.10 41.55 15.78
C ILE A 26 -1.03 41.10 14.33
N SER A 27 -0.97 42.01 13.36
CA SER A 27 -0.87 41.69 11.93
C SER A 27 0.46 41.02 11.59
N ILE A 28 1.58 41.51 12.13
CA ILE A 28 2.90 40.91 11.98
C ILE A 28 2.93 39.52 12.64
N SER A 29 2.41 39.39 13.86
CA SER A 29 2.31 38.13 14.58
C SER A 29 1.42 37.12 13.85
N ALA A 30 0.27 37.54 13.32
CA ALA A 30 -0.62 36.70 12.53
C ALA A 30 0.01 36.28 11.19
N PHE A 31 0.76 37.19 10.55
CA PHE A 31 1.52 36.91 9.33
C PHE A 31 2.60 35.85 9.57
N TRP A 32 3.42 36.03 10.62
CA TRP A 32 4.43 35.04 11.01
C TRP A 32 3.82 33.72 11.49
N TYR A 33 2.68 33.76 12.18
CA TYR A 33 1.93 32.58 12.58
C TYR A 33 1.47 31.79 11.35
N ASN A 34 0.88 32.47 10.36
CA ASN A 34 0.42 31.84 9.11
C ASN A 34 1.59 31.29 8.27
N LEU A 35 2.72 31.99 8.20
CA LEU A 35 3.92 31.53 7.49
C LEU A 35 4.56 30.28 8.11
N ARG A 36 4.41 30.09 9.43
CA ARG A 36 5.02 28.98 10.18
C ARG A 36 4.04 27.84 10.45
N ARG A 37 2.76 28.01 10.13
CA ARG A 37 1.72 27.02 10.36
C ARG A 37 1.85 25.86 9.38
N THR A 38 1.66 24.64 9.86
CA THR A 38 1.53 23.46 9.00
C THR A 38 0.33 23.63 8.07
N PRO A 39 0.50 23.49 6.74
CA PRO A 39 -0.63 23.51 5.83
C PRO A 39 -1.55 22.32 6.11
N ARG A 40 -2.86 22.49 5.88
CA ARG A 40 -3.81 21.38 5.87
C ARG A 40 -4.40 21.23 4.48
N ILE A 41 -4.38 20.00 3.98
CA ILE A 41 -4.95 19.63 2.69
C ILE A 41 -6.46 19.40 2.86
N THR A 42 -7.23 19.91 1.92
CA THR A 42 -8.69 19.79 1.90
C THR A 42 -9.10 18.32 1.81
N HIS A 43 -10.19 17.94 2.48
CA HIS A 43 -10.74 16.59 2.35
C HIS A 43 -11.10 16.29 0.89
N GLY A 44 -10.60 15.17 0.37
CA GLY A 44 -10.83 14.72 -1.00
C GLY A 44 -9.71 15.03 -1.99
N GLU A 45 -8.73 15.86 -1.61
CA GLU A 45 -7.53 16.12 -2.42
C GLU A 45 -6.36 15.23 -1.99
N LEU A 46 -5.52 14.83 -2.94
CA LEU A 46 -4.25 14.16 -2.66
C LEU A 46 -3.16 15.19 -2.38
N GLY A 47 -2.73 15.25 -1.12
CA GLY A 47 -1.70 16.17 -0.68
C GLY A 47 -0.29 15.67 -0.99
N VAL A 48 0.48 16.44 -1.76
CA VAL A 48 1.91 16.23 -1.97
C VAL A 48 2.67 17.36 -1.29
N LEU A 49 3.40 17.02 -0.23
CA LEU A 49 4.23 17.95 0.51
C LEU A 49 5.68 17.87 0.04
N PHE A 50 6.30 19.03 -0.15
CA PHE A 50 7.69 19.16 -0.56
C PHE A 50 8.49 19.83 0.56
N ALA A 51 9.41 19.09 1.16
CA ALA A 51 10.21 19.49 2.32
C ALA A 51 11.68 19.06 2.21
N PRO A 52 12.39 19.45 1.13
CA PRO A 52 13.82 19.18 1.03
C PRO A 52 14.63 20.04 2.00
N TYR A 53 15.73 19.49 2.49
CA TYR A 53 16.80 20.22 3.17
C TYR A 53 17.87 20.57 2.15
N PHE A 54 18.26 21.83 2.01
CA PHE A 54 19.18 22.25 0.94
C PHE A 54 19.99 23.48 1.32
N SER A 55 21.20 23.61 0.77
CA SER A 55 22.02 24.81 0.94
C SER A 55 21.55 25.93 0.01
N GLU A 56 21.84 27.19 0.35
CA GLU A 56 21.45 28.34 -0.48
C GLU A 56 21.99 28.25 -1.91
N ALA A 57 23.13 27.57 -2.09
CA ALA A 57 23.77 27.34 -3.39
C ALA A 57 22.97 26.47 -4.38
N VAL A 58 21.93 25.77 -3.92
CA VAL A 58 21.06 24.92 -4.76
C VAL A 58 19.57 25.32 -4.69
N ALA A 59 19.28 26.48 -4.10
CA ALA A 59 17.90 26.92 -3.85
C ALA A 59 17.09 27.07 -5.15
N ASP A 60 17.70 27.66 -6.18
CA ASP A 60 17.06 27.88 -7.49
C ASP A 60 16.73 26.56 -8.20
N GLU A 61 17.62 25.56 -8.11
CA GLU A 61 17.40 24.22 -8.68
C GLU A 61 16.26 23.50 -7.98
N VAL A 62 16.21 23.59 -6.65
CA VAL A 62 15.14 23.00 -5.83
C VAL A 62 13.79 23.64 -6.15
N ASP A 63 13.75 24.97 -6.29
CA ASP A 63 12.52 25.68 -6.64
C ASP A 63 12.06 25.39 -8.07
N LYS A 64 12.99 25.26 -9.03
CA LYS A 64 12.67 24.79 -10.39
C LYS A 64 12.09 23.37 -10.37
N LEU A 65 12.68 22.46 -9.59
CA LEU A 65 12.16 21.09 -9.44
C LEU A 65 10.74 21.10 -8.86
N PHE A 66 10.49 21.91 -7.82
CA PHE A 66 9.15 22.07 -7.24
C PHE A 66 8.14 22.60 -8.27
N ILE A 67 8.52 23.61 -9.06
CA ILE A 67 7.64 24.18 -10.11
C ILE A 67 7.34 23.12 -11.18
N LEU A 68 8.33 22.38 -11.65
CA LEU A 68 8.14 21.32 -12.65
C LEU A 68 7.22 20.22 -12.13
N ILE A 69 7.45 19.72 -10.92
CA ILE A 69 6.56 18.75 -10.27
C ILE A 69 5.15 19.34 -10.19
N LYS A 70 4.99 20.56 -9.71
CA LYS A 70 3.69 21.22 -9.59
C LYS A 70 2.98 21.40 -10.94
N GLN A 71 3.70 21.69 -12.02
CA GLN A 71 3.14 21.83 -13.37
C GLN A 71 2.66 20.49 -13.91
N GLU A 72 3.46 19.44 -13.79
CA GLU A 72 3.08 18.08 -14.21
C GLU A 72 1.90 17.54 -13.40
N LEU A 73 1.92 17.75 -12.08
CA LEU A 73 0.81 17.40 -11.17
C LEU A 73 -0.49 18.16 -11.48
N LYS A 74 -0.41 19.32 -12.14
CA LYS A 74 -1.54 20.15 -12.55
C LYS A 74 -1.89 20.03 -14.03
N SER A 75 -1.28 19.08 -14.76
CA SER A 75 -1.65 18.78 -16.14
C SER A 75 -3.16 18.48 -16.26
N HIS A 76 -3.74 18.76 -17.43
CA HIS A 76 -5.20 18.71 -17.65
C HIS A 76 -5.85 17.36 -17.28
N GLU A 77 -5.09 16.26 -17.27
CA GLU A 77 -5.60 14.92 -16.97
C GLU A 77 -5.92 14.71 -15.47
N PHE A 78 -5.17 15.36 -14.57
CA PHE A 78 -5.33 15.23 -13.10
C PHE A 78 -5.61 16.56 -12.39
N ALA A 79 -5.84 17.62 -13.17
CA ALA A 79 -6.18 18.94 -12.66
C ALA A 79 -7.32 18.83 -11.62
N ASN A 80 -7.09 19.40 -10.44
CA ASN A 80 -7.96 19.41 -9.25
C ASN A 80 -7.91 18.18 -8.32
N ARG A 81 -7.11 17.15 -8.64
CA ARG A 81 -6.93 16.00 -7.72
C ARG A 81 -5.77 16.16 -6.74
N PHE A 82 -4.74 16.90 -7.15
CA PHE A 82 -3.51 17.06 -6.37
C PHE A 82 -3.36 18.47 -5.84
N THR A 83 -3.01 18.55 -4.55
CA THR A 83 -2.59 19.80 -3.90
C THR A 83 -1.12 19.67 -3.50
N VAL A 84 -0.30 20.53 -4.08
CA VAL A 84 1.16 20.49 -3.96
C VAL A 84 1.63 21.68 -3.16
N LEU A 85 2.19 21.46 -1.98
CA LEU A 85 2.59 22.51 -1.05
C LEU A 85 4.05 22.33 -0.61
N LYS A 86 4.78 23.44 -0.49
CA LYS A 86 6.10 23.46 0.14
C LYS A 86 5.91 23.60 1.64
N LEU A 87 6.60 22.80 2.45
CA LEU A 87 6.58 22.99 3.90
C LEU A 87 7.37 24.25 4.29
N PRO A 88 6.93 24.96 5.33
CA PRO A 88 7.72 26.03 5.92
C PRO A 88 9.12 25.54 6.32
N PRO A 89 10.18 26.35 6.10
CA PRO A 89 11.56 25.95 6.37
C PRO A 89 11.84 25.66 7.86
N ASN A 90 10.97 26.11 8.77
CA ASN A 90 11.05 25.84 10.21
C ASN A 90 10.47 24.47 10.62
N ILE A 91 10.00 23.65 9.67
CA ILE A 91 9.51 22.29 9.92
C ILE A 91 10.49 21.31 9.27
N PRO A 92 11.60 20.98 9.96
CA PRO A 92 12.56 20.03 9.42
C PRO A 92 11.96 18.63 9.40
N VAL A 93 12.35 17.84 8.40
CA VAL A 93 12.00 16.43 8.26
C VAL A 93 13.29 15.68 8.03
N ASN A 94 13.79 15.05 9.08
CA ASN A 94 15.10 14.37 9.11
C ASN A 94 14.97 12.86 9.32
N SER A 95 13.81 12.38 9.77
CA SER A 95 13.53 10.96 9.98
C SER A 95 12.22 10.51 9.34
N HIS A 96 12.06 9.20 9.20
CA HIS A 96 10.82 8.61 8.68
C HIS A 96 9.65 8.83 9.65
N GLU A 97 9.89 8.73 10.96
CA GLU A 97 8.88 8.97 12.00
C GLU A 97 8.39 10.42 11.98
N GLU A 98 9.30 11.38 11.79
CA GLU A 98 8.95 12.80 11.60
C GLU A 98 8.11 13.00 10.33
N ALA A 99 8.49 12.35 9.23
CA ALA A 99 7.77 12.41 7.97
C ALA A 99 6.32 11.89 8.10
N VAL A 100 6.13 10.75 8.78
CA VAL A 100 4.81 10.18 9.09
C VAL A 100 3.99 11.14 9.97
N SER A 101 4.60 11.72 11.00
CA SER A 101 3.94 12.69 11.89
C SER A 101 3.46 13.93 11.13
N VAL A 102 4.29 14.46 10.23
CA VAL A 102 3.97 15.63 9.41
C VAL A 102 2.83 15.35 8.44
N LEU A 103 2.85 14.19 7.78
CA LEU A 103 1.77 13.78 6.87
C LEU A 103 0.42 13.70 7.58
N ALA A 104 0.38 13.05 8.75
CA ALA A 104 -0.83 12.95 9.55
C ALA A 104 -1.35 14.32 10.00
N LYS A 105 -0.47 15.23 10.44
CA LYS A 105 -0.85 16.60 10.85
C LYS A 105 -1.41 17.44 9.70
N CYS A 106 -0.86 17.27 8.50
CA CYS A 106 -1.22 18.03 7.31
C CYS A 106 -2.38 17.40 6.52
N ASN A 107 -2.82 16.19 6.88
CA ASN A 107 -3.78 15.40 6.10
C ASN A 107 -3.31 15.18 4.65
N ALA A 108 -2.00 14.96 4.47
CA ALA A 108 -1.38 14.78 3.15
C ALA A 108 -1.10 13.30 2.87
N THR A 109 -0.96 12.96 1.58
CA THR A 109 -0.76 11.58 1.12
C THR A 109 0.71 11.25 0.94
N VAL A 110 1.52 12.20 0.43
CA VAL A 110 2.95 11.98 0.14
C VAL A 110 3.80 13.14 0.61
N LEU A 111 4.96 12.84 1.19
CA LEU A 111 5.98 13.80 1.60
C LEU A 111 7.28 13.47 0.90
N VAL A 112 7.82 14.47 0.21
CA VAL A 112 9.11 14.43 -0.48
C VAL A 112 10.12 15.20 0.36
N TRP A 113 11.16 14.54 0.86
CA TRP A 113 12.13 15.12 1.81
C TRP A 113 13.53 14.55 1.61
N GLY A 114 14.57 15.16 2.20
CA GLY A 114 15.96 14.72 2.05
C GLY A 114 16.92 15.86 1.70
N VAL A 115 18.22 15.56 1.65
CA VAL A 115 19.27 16.58 1.51
C VAL A 115 19.59 16.86 0.03
N PHE A 116 19.67 18.13 -0.36
CA PHE A 116 20.17 18.57 -1.66
C PHE A 116 21.50 19.29 -1.43
N ASP A 117 22.56 18.80 -2.07
CA ASP A 117 23.91 19.35 -1.92
C ASP A 117 24.65 19.32 -3.27
N ASN A 118 25.42 20.36 -3.55
CA ASN A 118 26.33 20.42 -4.69
C ASN A 118 27.72 19.99 -4.21
N GLY A 119 28.05 18.70 -4.33
CA GLY A 119 29.40 18.23 -4.06
C GLY A 119 30.43 18.90 -4.99
N ALA A 120 31.61 19.23 -4.48
CA ALA A 120 32.63 20.05 -5.18
C ALA A 120 33.14 19.50 -6.53
N THR A 121 32.87 18.23 -6.85
CA THR A 121 33.20 17.59 -8.14
C THR A 121 32.02 16.85 -8.78
N THR A 122 30.85 16.88 -8.13
CA THR A 122 29.63 16.18 -8.58
C THR A 122 28.44 17.10 -8.36
N VAL A 123 27.83 17.59 -9.44
CA VAL A 123 26.43 18.07 -9.38
C VAL A 123 25.59 16.83 -9.07
N GLY A 124 24.60 16.86 -8.18
CA GLY A 124 23.81 15.67 -7.88
C GLY A 124 22.80 15.85 -6.76
N PHE A 125 21.75 15.04 -6.74
CA PHE A 125 20.80 15.02 -5.63
C PHE A 125 21.22 13.93 -4.63
N SER A 126 21.32 14.27 -3.34
CA SER A 126 21.32 13.23 -2.30
C SER A 126 19.97 12.50 -2.33
N PRO A 127 19.83 11.34 -1.66
CA PRO A 127 18.65 10.53 -1.85
C PRO A 127 17.40 11.28 -1.38
N ILE A 128 16.54 11.65 -2.33
CA ILE A 128 15.24 12.25 -2.09
C ILE A 128 14.35 11.13 -1.57
N ARG A 129 13.97 11.19 -0.31
CA ARG A 129 13.10 10.24 0.38
C ARG A 129 11.63 10.58 0.17
N PHE A 130 10.83 9.52 0.13
CA PHE A 130 9.40 9.61 -0.01
C PHE A 130 8.75 8.88 1.16
N THR A 131 7.77 9.52 1.79
CA THR A 131 6.98 8.91 2.85
C THR A 131 5.52 9.04 2.50
N PHE A 132 4.79 7.96 2.66
CA PHE A 132 3.39 7.84 2.28
C PHE A 132 2.55 7.72 3.53
N HIS A 133 1.42 8.42 3.56
CA HIS A 133 0.39 8.23 4.57
C HIS A 133 -0.83 7.63 3.91
N HIS A 134 -1.28 6.52 4.48
CA HIS A 134 -2.30 5.69 3.90
C HIS A 134 -3.22 5.17 5.01
N SER A 135 -4.43 4.80 4.64
CA SER A 135 -5.30 4.08 5.56
C SER A 135 -4.64 2.74 5.88
N PRO A 136 -4.64 2.26 7.15
CA PRO A 136 -4.09 0.96 7.52
C PRO A 136 -4.70 -0.21 6.71
N ILE A 137 -5.82 0.06 6.03
CA ILE A 137 -6.56 -0.89 5.20
C ILE A 137 -5.82 -1.15 3.88
N ILE A 138 -5.14 -0.18 3.25
CA ILE A 138 -4.43 -0.35 1.95
C ILE A 138 -3.34 0.73 1.82
N PRO A 139 -2.12 0.40 1.36
CA PRO A 139 -1.48 -0.92 1.27
C PRO A 139 -0.68 -1.27 2.54
N SER A 140 -0.28 -2.53 2.77
CA SER A 140 0.48 -2.89 3.98
C SER A 140 1.91 -2.31 3.98
N GLN A 141 2.53 -2.16 5.16
CA GLN A 141 3.87 -1.58 5.26
C GLN A 141 4.91 -2.40 4.48
N GLU A 142 4.80 -3.73 4.51
CA GLU A 142 5.68 -4.62 3.74
C GLU A 142 5.55 -4.39 2.23
N TRP A 143 4.35 -4.01 1.76
CA TRP A 143 4.12 -3.64 0.37
C TRP A 143 4.79 -2.30 0.03
N LEU A 144 4.67 -1.28 0.90
CA LEU A 144 5.32 0.02 0.68
C LEU A 144 6.83 -0.15 0.59
N ASP A 145 7.43 -0.98 1.44
CA ASP A 145 8.86 -1.24 1.45
C ASP A 145 9.35 -1.94 0.17
N ARG A 146 8.47 -2.71 -0.51
CA ARG A 146 8.78 -3.38 -1.78
C ARG A 146 8.69 -2.46 -2.99
N ILE A 147 7.83 -1.45 -2.94
CA ILE A 147 7.45 -0.63 -4.11
C ILE A 147 8.00 0.80 -4.07
N ALA A 148 8.16 1.38 -2.88
CA ALA A 148 8.58 2.78 -2.75
C ALA A 148 10.11 2.98 -2.74
N VAL A 149 10.95 1.95 -2.86
CA VAL A 149 12.35 2.03 -2.41
C VAL A 149 13.44 2.26 -3.49
N PRO A 150 13.34 1.91 -4.79
CA PRO A 150 14.55 1.95 -5.64
C PRO A 150 14.95 3.32 -6.25
N ILE A 151 14.04 4.30 -6.33
CA ILE A 151 14.33 5.64 -6.94
C ILE A 151 14.20 6.75 -5.95
N ALA A 152 13.16 6.64 -5.15
CA ALA A 152 12.89 7.43 -3.97
C ALA A 152 13.94 7.30 -2.86
N CYS A 153 15.07 6.63 -3.10
CA CYS A 153 16.21 6.53 -2.17
C CYS A 153 17.57 6.49 -2.91
N GLY A 154 17.61 6.72 -4.23
CA GLY A 154 18.85 6.64 -5.01
C GLY A 154 19.74 7.87 -4.84
N ARG A 155 21.05 7.70 -4.69
CA ARG A 155 22.00 8.81 -4.87
C ARG A 155 22.20 9.04 -6.36
N TYR A 156 21.91 10.25 -6.83
CA TYR A 156 22.22 10.66 -8.20
C TYR A 156 23.58 11.34 -8.20
N ARG A 157 24.58 10.71 -8.80
CA ARG A 157 25.93 11.28 -8.99
C ARG A 157 26.11 11.61 -10.46
N PHE A 158 26.64 12.79 -10.74
CA PHE A 158 26.99 13.22 -12.08
C PHE A 158 28.50 13.45 -12.14
N GLU A 159 29.18 12.75 -13.04
CA GLU A 159 30.60 12.96 -13.28
C GLU A 159 30.77 13.96 -14.44
N SER A 160 31.74 14.86 -14.32
CA SER A 160 31.93 16.02 -15.22
C SER A 160 31.98 15.71 -16.73
N LYS A 161 32.20 14.45 -17.12
CA LYS A 161 32.34 14.02 -18.52
C LYS A 161 31.02 13.62 -19.20
N ASP A 162 29.99 13.22 -18.45
CA ASP A 162 28.73 12.69 -18.98
C ASP A 162 27.53 13.65 -18.80
N VAL A 163 27.81 14.86 -18.31
CA VAL A 163 26.85 15.90 -17.92
C VAL A 163 25.77 16.22 -18.96
N PRO A 164 26.04 16.32 -20.28
CA PRO A 164 24.99 16.67 -21.25
C PRO A 164 23.97 15.54 -21.46
N VAL A 165 24.45 14.29 -21.55
CA VAL A 165 23.61 13.10 -21.74
C VAL A 165 22.82 12.84 -20.46
N GLU A 166 23.48 12.92 -19.31
CA GLU A 166 22.84 12.73 -18.01
C GLU A 166 21.84 13.86 -17.70
N ARG A 167 22.11 15.12 -18.07
CA ARG A 167 21.15 16.24 -17.91
C ARG A 167 19.97 16.16 -18.87
N GLU A 168 20.16 15.73 -20.12
CA GLU A 168 19.04 15.56 -21.05
C GLU A 168 18.15 14.38 -20.64
N VAL A 169 18.77 13.30 -20.17
CA VAL A 169 18.09 12.19 -19.51
C VAL A 169 17.38 12.69 -18.25
N LEU A 170 18.00 13.54 -17.42
CA LEU A 170 17.42 14.08 -16.18
C LEU A 170 16.27 15.08 -16.39
N ALA A 171 16.37 15.98 -17.37
CA ALA A 171 15.32 16.93 -17.71
C ALA A 171 14.07 16.20 -18.23
N LYS A 172 14.26 15.10 -18.98
CA LYS A 172 13.21 14.13 -19.29
C LYS A 172 12.80 13.29 -18.06
N ASN A 173 13.71 13.04 -17.11
CA ASN A 173 13.43 12.27 -15.89
C ASN A 173 12.59 13.02 -14.84
N ILE A 174 12.61 14.36 -14.76
CA ILE A 174 11.77 15.07 -13.77
C ILE A 174 10.28 14.82 -14.03
N ASP A 175 9.88 14.81 -15.30
CA ASP A 175 8.53 14.41 -15.73
C ASP A 175 8.22 12.96 -15.32
N LEU A 176 9.15 12.02 -15.58
CA LEU A 176 8.97 10.62 -15.19
C LEU A 176 8.88 10.42 -13.67
N ILE A 177 9.67 11.16 -12.89
CA ILE A 177 9.65 11.14 -11.42
C ILE A 177 8.33 11.75 -10.92
N ALA A 178 7.88 12.88 -11.49
CA ALA A 178 6.62 13.51 -11.13
C ALA A 178 5.43 12.58 -11.43
N ARG A 179 5.42 11.91 -12.59
CA ARG A 179 4.41 10.91 -12.95
C ARG A 179 4.48 9.67 -12.07
N ASN A 180 5.68 9.20 -11.72
CA ASN A 180 5.82 8.10 -10.77
C ASN A 180 5.25 8.48 -9.40
N LEU A 181 5.54 9.69 -8.93
CA LEU A 181 5.01 10.24 -7.69
C LEU A 181 3.48 10.34 -7.72
N MET A 182 2.91 10.82 -8.83
CA MET A 182 1.46 10.81 -9.04
C MET A 182 0.91 9.41 -8.92
N GLY A 183 1.46 8.48 -9.70
CA GLY A 183 1.04 7.10 -9.78
C GLY A 183 1.01 6.46 -8.40
N LEU A 184 2.08 6.61 -7.62
CA LEU A 184 2.18 6.09 -6.26
C LEU A 184 1.17 6.77 -5.31
N ALA A 185 0.99 8.09 -5.40
CA ALA A 185 0.03 8.81 -4.57
C ALA A 185 -1.41 8.33 -4.79
N VAL A 186 -1.84 8.19 -6.05
CA VAL A 186 -3.18 7.67 -6.36
C VAL A 186 -3.30 6.18 -6.04
N LEU A 187 -2.22 5.42 -6.20
CA LEU A 187 -2.19 3.98 -5.88
C LEU A 187 -2.40 3.75 -4.39
N VAL A 188 -1.68 4.49 -3.56
CA VAL A 188 -1.78 4.45 -2.09
C VAL A 188 -3.15 4.95 -1.62
N ALA A 189 -3.76 5.89 -2.34
CA ALA A 189 -5.14 6.33 -2.09
C ALA A 189 -6.22 5.32 -2.54
N GLY A 190 -5.84 4.17 -3.12
CA GLY A 190 -6.76 3.16 -3.62
C GLY A 190 -7.46 3.52 -4.94
N LEU A 191 -7.01 4.58 -5.62
CA LEU A 191 -7.55 5.04 -6.90
C LEU A 191 -6.87 4.30 -8.07
N TYR A 192 -7.06 2.99 -8.10
CA TYR A 192 -6.31 2.07 -8.97
C TYR A 192 -6.48 2.35 -10.47
N ALA A 193 -7.66 2.77 -10.92
CA ALA A 193 -7.89 3.05 -12.34
C ALA A 193 -7.08 4.27 -12.81
N ASP A 194 -6.89 5.27 -11.96
CA ASP A 194 -6.08 6.44 -12.29
C ASP A 194 -4.58 6.10 -12.19
N ALA A 195 -4.20 5.28 -11.21
CA ALA A 195 -2.85 4.73 -11.13
C ALA A 195 -2.49 3.93 -12.39
N GLU A 196 -3.39 3.07 -12.87
CA GLU A 196 -3.20 2.27 -14.08
C GLU A 196 -2.92 3.16 -15.30
N LYS A 197 -3.69 4.24 -15.48
CA LYS A 197 -3.49 5.19 -16.59
C LYS A 197 -2.09 5.80 -16.53
N ILE A 198 -1.71 6.34 -15.37
CA ILE A 198 -0.40 6.97 -15.16
C ILE A 198 0.73 5.98 -15.44
N PHE A 199 0.69 4.81 -14.81
CA PHE A 199 1.75 3.82 -14.94
C PHE A 199 1.82 3.20 -16.34
N SER A 200 0.69 3.06 -17.04
CA SER A 200 0.69 2.56 -18.42
C SER A 200 1.47 3.49 -19.36
N ARG A 201 1.30 4.80 -19.21
CA ARG A 201 2.01 5.80 -19.99
C ARG A 201 3.49 5.84 -19.61
N LEU A 202 3.75 5.89 -18.30
CA LEU A 202 5.10 5.91 -17.75
C LEU A 202 5.91 4.68 -18.19
N TRP A 203 5.31 3.50 -18.17
CA TRP A 203 5.92 2.26 -18.63
C TRP A 203 6.33 2.32 -20.11
N ILE A 204 5.47 2.84 -21.00
CA ILE A 204 5.79 2.99 -22.43
C ILE A 204 6.95 3.97 -22.62
N ASP A 205 6.90 5.12 -21.95
CA ASP A 205 7.90 6.17 -22.09
C ASP A 205 9.28 5.67 -21.59
N VAL A 206 9.34 5.03 -20.42
CA VAL A 206 10.60 4.45 -19.89
C VAL A 206 11.10 3.28 -20.72
N LYS A 207 10.22 2.38 -21.20
CA LYS A 207 10.60 1.30 -22.11
C LYS A 207 11.23 1.83 -23.39
N THR A 208 10.68 2.90 -23.94
CA THR A 208 11.18 3.56 -25.15
C THR A 208 12.55 4.20 -24.90
N LEU A 209 12.75 4.80 -23.72
CA LEU A 209 14.04 5.37 -23.33
C LEU A 209 15.11 4.28 -23.16
N LEU A 210 14.78 3.16 -22.50
CA LEU A 210 15.68 2.01 -22.37
C LEU A 210 16.10 1.46 -23.74
N ALA A 211 15.15 1.35 -24.68
CA ALA A 211 15.44 0.88 -26.04
C ALA A 211 16.37 1.82 -26.84
N LYS A 212 16.42 3.11 -26.48
CA LYS A 212 17.27 4.13 -27.13
C LYS A 212 18.63 4.30 -26.44
N GLY A 213 18.75 3.92 -25.17
CA GLY A 213 19.93 4.18 -24.35
C GLY A 213 21.18 3.44 -24.83
N LYS A 214 22.31 4.16 -24.91
CA LYS A 214 23.66 3.59 -24.99
C LYS A 214 24.42 4.01 -23.73
N GLY A 215 25.07 3.09 -23.02
CA GLY A 215 25.83 3.36 -21.79
C GLY A 215 25.32 2.61 -20.56
N ASN A 216 25.75 3.02 -19.35
CA ASN A 216 25.39 2.36 -18.09
C ASN A 216 23.94 2.71 -17.66
N LEU A 217 22.99 1.81 -17.93
CA LEU A 217 21.55 1.99 -17.74
C LEU A 217 21.01 1.41 -16.43
N ALA A 218 21.86 0.95 -15.51
CA ALA A 218 21.44 0.18 -14.34
C ALA A 218 20.38 0.90 -13.46
N ILE A 219 20.45 2.24 -13.36
CA ILE A 219 19.47 3.03 -12.61
C ILE A 219 18.12 3.06 -13.34
N LEU A 220 18.13 3.23 -14.66
CA LEU A 220 16.92 3.26 -15.48
C LEU A 220 16.25 1.87 -15.59
N GLU A 221 17.05 0.79 -15.60
CA GLU A 221 16.55 -0.59 -15.56
C GLU A 221 15.85 -0.89 -14.23
N ARG A 222 16.45 -0.47 -13.09
CA ARG A 222 15.81 -0.58 -11.78
C ARG A 222 14.52 0.23 -11.72
N PHE A 223 14.48 1.41 -12.33
CA PHE A 223 13.25 2.19 -12.45
C PHE A 223 12.18 1.43 -13.21
N PHE A 224 12.55 0.88 -14.35
CA PHE A 224 11.61 0.20 -15.21
C PHE A 224 11.00 -1.03 -14.53
N GLU A 225 11.80 -1.81 -13.79
CA GLU A 225 11.29 -2.92 -12.99
C GLU A 225 10.36 -2.44 -11.87
N GLN A 226 10.60 -1.28 -11.28
CA GLN A 226 9.71 -0.67 -10.29
C GLN A 226 8.37 -0.27 -10.91
N ILE A 227 8.39 0.48 -12.01
CA ILE A 227 7.17 0.90 -12.74
C ILE A 227 6.36 -0.33 -13.14
N LYS A 228 7.02 -1.39 -13.59
CA LYS A 228 6.39 -2.66 -13.94
C LYS A 228 5.68 -3.30 -12.73
N SER A 229 6.31 -3.28 -11.55
CA SER A 229 5.67 -3.73 -10.30
C SER A 229 4.44 -2.88 -9.97
N ASP A 230 4.57 -1.55 -10.00
CA ASP A 230 3.52 -0.61 -9.60
C ASP A 230 2.34 -0.64 -10.56
N TYR A 231 2.63 -0.72 -11.85
CA TYR A 231 1.62 -0.87 -12.90
C TYR A 231 0.84 -2.18 -12.71
N THR A 232 1.55 -3.28 -12.47
CA THR A 232 0.90 -4.58 -12.25
C THR A 232 0.05 -4.54 -10.98
N PHE A 233 0.53 -3.86 -9.92
CA PHE A 233 -0.25 -3.68 -8.71
C PHE A 233 -1.49 -2.79 -8.90
N ALA A 234 -1.41 -1.74 -9.72
CA ALA A 234 -2.60 -0.95 -10.06
C ALA A 234 -3.66 -1.82 -10.74
N ILE A 235 -3.26 -2.73 -11.64
CA ILE A 235 -4.17 -3.67 -12.29
C ILE A 235 -4.79 -4.63 -11.27
N THR A 236 -3.97 -5.29 -10.44
CA THR A 236 -4.47 -6.27 -9.46
C THR A 236 -5.29 -5.61 -8.35
N GLY A 237 -4.90 -4.42 -7.89
CA GLY A 237 -5.65 -3.61 -6.94
C GLY A 237 -7.03 -3.21 -7.46
N GLN A 238 -7.16 -2.83 -8.73
CA GLN A 238 -8.46 -2.56 -9.35
C GLN A 238 -9.34 -3.82 -9.40
N ILE A 239 -8.75 -4.97 -9.71
CA ILE A 239 -9.49 -6.24 -9.68
C ILE A 239 -9.96 -6.53 -8.25
N CYS A 240 -9.07 -6.39 -7.26
CA CYS A 240 -9.40 -6.59 -5.85
C CYS A 240 -10.50 -5.64 -5.37
N SER A 241 -10.51 -4.37 -5.81
CA SER A 241 -11.55 -3.41 -5.41
C SER A 241 -12.93 -3.75 -5.99
N LEU A 242 -12.98 -4.38 -7.16
CA LEU A 242 -14.22 -4.89 -7.77
C LEU A 242 -14.67 -6.23 -7.15
N TYR A 243 -13.71 -7.09 -6.80
CA TYR A 243 -13.95 -8.40 -6.21
C TYR A 243 -14.39 -8.33 -4.73
N SER A 244 -13.76 -7.45 -3.94
CA SER A 244 -13.95 -7.38 -2.49
C SER A 244 -15.43 -7.20 -2.06
N PRO A 245 -16.25 -6.36 -2.71
CA PRO A 245 -17.66 -6.25 -2.39
C PRO A 245 -18.43 -7.57 -2.50
N TYR A 246 -18.08 -8.45 -3.45
CA TYR A 246 -18.73 -9.76 -3.58
C TYR A 246 -18.30 -10.71 -2.47
N LEU A 247 -17.02 -10.69 -2.10
CA LEU A 247 -16.49 -11.49 -1.00
C LEU A 247 -17.18 -11.11 0.32
N PHE A 248 -17.19 -9.83 0.67
CA PHE A 248 -17.66 -9.36 1.98
C PHE A 248 -19.19 -9.30 2.10
N ASN A 249 -19.93 -9.15 1.00
CA ASN A 249 -21.40 -9.16 1.02
C ASN A 249 -22.01 -10.54 0.77
N GLU A 250 -21.21 -11.61 0.87
CA GLU A 250 -21.67 -13.00 0.71
C GLU A 250 -22.31 -13.29 -0.65
N LYS A 251 -21.72 -12.72 -1.72
CA LYS A 251 -22.18 -12.85 -3.10
C LYS A 251 -21.11 -13.42 -4.03
N LEU A 252 -20.08 -14.07 -3.47
CA LEU A 252 -18.93 -14.61 -4.21
C LEU A 252 -19.35 -15.51 -5.38
N PHE A 253 -20.29 -16.44 -5.14
CA PHE A 253 -20.79 -17.36 -6.17
C PHE A 253 -21.93 -16.79 -7.03
N LYS A 254 -22.22 -15.49 -6.88
CA LYS A 254 -23.18 -14.73 -7.70
C LYS A 254 -22.48 -13.74 -8.65
N ILE A 255 -21.15 -13.74 -8.68
CA ILE A 255 -20.37 -12.92 -9.62
C ILE A 255 -20.73 -13.37 -11.05
N PRO A 256 -21.10 -12.44 -11.95
CA PRO A 256 -21.35 -12.77 -13.34
C PRO A 256 -20.13 -13.41 -14.01
N PHE A 257 -20.36 -14.44 -14.83
CA PHE A 257 -19.29 -15.08 -15.60
C PHE A 257 -18.53 -14.08 -16.50
N SER A 258 -19.23 -13.09 -17.06
CA SER A 258 -18.62 -12.00 -17.84
C SER A 258 -17.55 -11.26 -17.05
N ASP A 259 -17.82 -10.97 -15.78
CA ASP A 259 -16.95 -10.19 -14.91
C ASP A 259 -15.72 -11.02 -14.54
N LEU A 260 -15.90 -12.30 -14.19
CA LEU A 260 -14.79 -13.23 -13.95
C LEU A 260 -13.86 -13.35 -15.18
N HIS A 261 -14.42 -13.47 -16.37
CA HIS A 261 -13.63 -13.51 -17.62
C HIS A 261 -12.91 -12.18 -17.88
N GLN A 262 -13.57 -11.04 -17.65
CA GLN A 262 -12.94 -9.73 -17.79
C GLN A 262 -11.78 -9.55 -16.80
N TRP A 263 -11.95 -9.97 -15.55
CA TRP A 263 -10.90 -9.86 -14.53
C TRP A 263 -9.74 -10.82 -14.80
N LEU A 264 -10.01 -12.02 -15.34
CA LEU A 264 -8.96 -12.91 -15.85
C LEU A 264 -8.14 -12.26 -16.97
N LEU A 265 -8.78 -11.65 -17.96
CA LEU A 265 -8.09 -10.93 -19.04
C LEU A 265 -7.24 -9.77 -18.49
N ARG A 266 -7.73 -9.06 -17.47
CA ARG A 266 -6.96 -8.02 -16.79
C ARG A 266 -5.77 -8.59 -16.02
N ALA A 267 -5.93 -9.71 -15.33
CA ALA A 267 -4.80 -10.40 -14.68
C ALA A 267 -3.77 -10.90 -15.70
N ASP A 268 -4.21 -11.36 -16.88
CA ASP A 268 -3.33 -11.71 -17.99
C ASP A 268 -2.56 -10.50 -18.53
N LYS A 269 -3.19 -9.33 -18.64
CA LYS A 269 -2.49 -8.07 -18.95
C LYS A 269 -1.42 -7.77 -17.90
N GLY A 270 -1.73 -7.94 -16.61
CA GLY A 270 -0.75 -7.83 -15.52
C GLY A 270 0.46 -8.75 -15.73
N LEU A 271 0.22 -10.01 -16.11
CA LEU A 271 1.29 -10.98 -16.39
C LEU A 271 2.07 -10.69 -17.69
N GLN A 272 1.48 -10.03 -18.67
CA GLN A 272 2.22 -9.55 -19.86
C GLN A 272 3.22 -8.45 -19.49
N ILE A 273 2.86 -7.61 -18.50
CA ILE A 273 3.73 -6.55 -17.97
C ILE A 273 4.78 -7.15 -17.04
N ASN A 274 4.35 -7.95 -16.06
CA ASN A 274 5.19 -8.65 -15.10
C ASN A 274 4.91 -10.17 -15.06
N PRO A 275 5.66 -10.97 -15.84
CA PRO A 275 5.46 -12.42 -15.90
C PRO A 275 5.68 -13.17 -14.58
N ARG A 276 6.32 -12.52 -13.60
CA ARG A 276 6.61 -13.11 -12.28
C ARG A 276 5.71 -12.54 -11.18
N ASP A 277 4.64 -11.82 -11.52
CA ASP A 277 3.75 -11.24 -10.53
C ASP A 277 2.90 -12.31 -9.83
N SER A 278 3.18 -12.53 -8.54
CA SER A 278 2.48 -13.51 -7.71
C SER A 278 1.01 -13.13 -7.50
N GLY A 279 0.71 -11.83 -7.35
CA GLY A 279 -0.65 -11.32 -7.13
C GLY A 279 -1.59 -11.64 -8.29
N SER A 280 -1.15 -11.43 -9.53
CA SER A 280 -1.90 -11.76 -10.74
C SER A 280 -2.16 -13.26 -10.84
N TYR A 281 -1.18 -14.11 -10.54
CA TYR A 281 -1.40 -15.56 -10.49
C TYR A 281 -2.39 -15.97 -9.40
N MET A 282 -2.39 -15.30 -8.24
CA MET A 282 -3.35 -15.57 -7.18
C MET A 282 -4.78 -15.19 -7.58
N LEU A 283 -4.98 -14.03 -8.19
CA LEU A 283 -6.28 -13.62 -8.73
C LEU A 283 -6.79 -14.62 -9.78
N LYS A 284 -5.90 -15.06 -10.68
CA LYS A 284 -6.24 -16.12 -11.63
C LYS A 284 -6.63 -17.43 -10.94
N ALA A 285 -5.93 -17.81 -9.87
CA ALA A 285 -6.28 -19.00 -9.12
C ALA A 285 -7.71 -18.90 -8.55
N THR A 286 -8.03 -17.78 -7.92
CA THR A 286 -9.38 -17.49 -7.41
C THR A 286 -10.43 -17.55 -8.51
N PHE A 287 -10.23 -16.87 -9.64
CA PHE A 287 -11.25 -16.83 -10.69
C PHE A 287 -11.41 -18.14 -11.44
N HIS A 288 -10.32 -18.87 -11.68
CA HIS A 288 -10.44 -20.23 -12.22
C HIS A 288 -11.23 -21.14 -11.28
N PHE A 289 -11.05 -21.02 -9.96
CA PHE A 289 -11.86 -21.77 -9.00
C PHE A 289 -13.34 -21.39 -9.08
N LEU A 290 -13.67 -20.09 -9.10
CA LEU A 290 -15.06 -19.62 -9.21
C LEU A 290 -15.74 -20.03 -10.53
N LEU A 291 -14.94 -20.25 -11.58
CA LEU A 291 -15.38 -20.79 -12.86
C LEU A 291 -15.48 -22.33 -12.89
N GLY A 292 -15.21 -23.02 -11.77
CA GLY A 292 -15.20 -24.49 -11.70
C GLY A 292 -14.03 -25.15 -12.43
N GLN A 293 -12.86 -24.50 -12.45
CA GLN A 293 -11.64 -24.96 -13.12
C GLN A 293 -10.52 -25.19 -12.09
N GLU A 294 -10.70 -26.14 -11.18
CA GLU A 294 -9.86 -26.35 -10.00
C GLU A 294 -8.40 -26.66 -10.33
N GLU A 295 -8.16 -27.44 -11.39
CA GLU A 295 -6.80 -27.82 -11.80
C GLU A 295 -6.02 -26.60 -12.28
N LYS A 296 -6.67 -25.72 -13.04
CA LYS A 296 -6.07 -24.44 -13.46
C LYS A 296 -5.86 -23.52 -12.26
N ALA A 297 -6.79 -23.51 -11.30
CA ALA A 297 -6.64 -22.76 -10.07
C ALA A 297 -5.39 -23.19 -9.28
N ILE A 298 -5.21 -24.50 -9.09
CA ILE A 298 -4.02 -25.08 -8.43
C ILE A 298 -2.74 -24.75 -9.19
N GLN A 299 -2.74 -24.83 -10.53
CA GLN A 299 -1.57 -24.48 -11.33
C GLN A 299 -1.19 -23.00 -11.16
N CYS A 300 -2.17 -22.09 -11.16
CA CYS A 300 -1.94 -20.67 -10.95
C CYS A 300 -1.38 -20.40 -9.54
N ALA A 301 -1.98 -20.97 -8.50
CA ALA A 301 -1.49 -20.81 -7.13
C ALA A 301 -0.07 -21.37 -6.92
N LYS A 302 0.27 -22.48 -7.58
CA LYS A 302 1.66 -23.01 -7.59
C LYS A 302 2.64 -22.06 -8.29
N ARG A 303 2.24 -21.43 -9.39
CA ARG A 303 3.07 -20.41 -10.07
C ARG A 303 3.26 -19.19 -9.20
N ALA A 304 2.22 -18.70 -8.52
CA ALA A 304 2.36 -17.62 -7.55
C ALA A 304 3.41 -17.95 -6.48
N LYS A 305 3.33 -19.16 -5.91
CA LYS A 305 4.27 -19.65 -4.90
C LYS A 305 5.72 -19.75 -5.38
N LEU A 306 5.93 -20.04 -6.67
CA LEU A 306 7.27 -20.10 -7.26
C LEU A 306 7.94 -18.71 -7.29
N PHE A 307 7.15 -17.66 -7.54
CA PHE A 307 7.67 -16.31 -7.77
C PHE A 307 7.74 -15.43 -6.52
N ASP A 308 6.92 -15.70 -5.50
CA ASP A 308 6.98 -14.99 -4.23
C ASP A 308 6.98 -15.97 -3.05
N GLN A 309 8.19 -16.27 -2.56
CA GLN A 309 8.39 -17.08 -1.37
C GLN A 309 8.25 -16.28 -0.06
N ARG A 310 8.01 -14.96 -0.12
CA ARG A 310 7.86 -14.08 1.06
C ARG A 310 6.40 -13.78 1.37
N ALA A 311 5.49 -13.80 0.40
CA ALA A 311 4.02 -13.71 0.59
C ALA A 311 3.38 -15.05 1.04
N LEU A 312 4.02 -15.75 1.99
CA LEU A 312 3.75 -17.16 2.27
C LEU A 312 2.32 -17.44 2.69
N ALA A 313 1.73 -16.66 3.59
CA ALA A 313 0.46 -17.04 4.19
C ALA A 313 -0.69 -17.10 3.19
N GLY A 314 -0.93 -16.05 2.40
CA GLY A 314 -2.09 -15.99 1.50
C GLY A 314 -2.05 -17.04 0.39
N ILE A 315 -0.85 -17.26 -0.17
CA ILE A 315 -0.62 -18.29 -1.20
C ILE A 315 -0.79 -19.69 -0.60
N ASN A 316 -0.24 -19.93 0.59
CA ASN A 316 -0.35 -21.21 1.27
C ASN A 316 -1.80 -21.49 1.69
N PHE A 317 -2.54 -20.52 2.21
CA PHE A 317 -3.96 -20.68 2.54
C PHE A 317 -4.80 -21.02 1.30
N SER A 318 -4.53 -20.36 0.17
CA SER A 318 -5.24 -20.65 -1.08
C SER A 318 -4.92 -22.04 -1.63
N LEU A 319 -3.65 -22.44 -1.64
CA LEU A 319 -3.28 -23.83 -1.99
C LEU A 319 -3.87 -24.84 -1.02
N ALA A 320 -3.87 -24.54 0.27
CA ALA A 320 -4.42 -25.40 1.30
C ALA A 320 -5.93 -25.62 1.07
N PHE A 321 -6.66 -24.54 0.80
CA PHE A 321 -8.07 -24.58 0.43
C PHE A 321 -8.30 -25.42 -0.84
N LEU A 322 -7.58 -25.15 -1.94
CA LEU A 322 -7.75 -25.87 -3.20
C LEU A 322 -7.43 -27.37 -3.07
N TYR A 323 -6.39 -27.72 -2.32
CA TYR A 323 -6.09 -29.12 -2.02
C TYR A 323 -7.17 -29.77 -1.14
N ASN A 324 -7.72 -29.04 -0.17
CA ASN A 324 -8.81 -29.53 0.66
C ASN A 324 -10.07 -29.80 -0.18
N TYR A 325 -10.46 -28.83 -1.02
CA TYR A 325 -11.59 -28.93 -1.94
C TYR A 325 -11.49 -30.13 -2.90
N THR A 326 -10.27 -30.42 -3.37
CA THR A 326 -9.98 -31.56 -4.27
C THR A 326 -9.65 -32.87 -3.54
N GLY A 327 -9.76 -32.91 -2.21
CA GLY A 327 -9.52 -34.12 -1.40
C GLY A 327 -8.04 -34.50 -1.19
N GLN A 328 -7.10 -33.64 -1.57
CA GLN A 328 -5.65 -33.84 -1.43
C GLN A 328 -5.15 -33.46 -0.02
N PHE A 329 -5.60 -34.17 1.01
CA PHE A 329 -5.40 -33.79 2.41
C PHE A 329 -3.96 -33.54 2.82
N LYS A 330 -3.05 -34.49 2.55
CA LYS A 330 -1.63 -34.39 2.95
C LYS A 330 -0.97 -33.12 2.42
N LYS A 331 -1.35 -32.69 1.21
CA LYS A 331 -0.89 -31.44 0.62
C LYS A 331 -1.54 -30.24 1.30
N SER A 332 -2.86 -30.27 1.50
CA SER A 332 -3.58 -29.21 2.20
C SER A 332 -2.98 -28.91 3.58
N ARG A 333 -2.78 -29.96 4.39
CA ARG A 333 -2.18 -29.85 5.73
C ARG A 333 -0.79 -29.23 5.72
N LYS A 334 0.06 -29.65 4.78
CA LYS A 334 1.41 -29.08 4.62
C LYS A 334 1.32 -27.58 4.35
N GLU A 335 0.40 -27.17 3.49
CA GLU A 335 0.22 -25.77 3.12
C GLU A 335 -0.34 -24.94 4.28
N TYR A 336 -1.36 -25.42 5.01
CA TYR A 336 -1.81 -24.75 6.24
C TYR A 336 -0.67 -24.57 7.23
N LYS A 337 0.12 -25.61 7.50
CA LYS A 337 1.28 -25.51 8.41
C LYS A 337 2.28 -24.46 7.95
N LEU A 338 2.53 -24.34 6.64
CA LEU A 338 3.43 -23.33 6.10
C LEU A 338 2.84 -21.92 6.20
N GLY A 339 1.53 -21.76 5.98
CA GLY A 339 0.85 -20.46 6.10
C GLY A 339 0.73 -19.98 7.55
N MET A 340 0.79 -20.89 8.52
CA MET A 340 0.59 -20.62 9.95
C MET A 340 1.92 -20.72 10.75
N ALA A 341 3.05 -20.87 10.07
CA ALA A 341 4.34 -21.15 10.73
C ALA A 341 4.86 -19.99 11.59
N LYS A 342 4.43 -18.75 11.35
CA LYS A 342 4.72 -17.59 12.21
C LYS A 342 3.45 -16.75 12.39
N GLU A 343 3.11 -16.37 13.60
CA GLU A 343 1.93 -15.52 13.84
C GLU A 343 2.07 -14.14 13.16
N SER A 344 3.30 -13.63 13.05
CA SER A 344 3.62 -12.45 12.23
C SER A 344 3.62 -12.70 10.71
N SER A 345 3.35 -13.93 10.23
CA SER A 345 3.38 -14.24 8.79
C SER A 345 2.06 -14.01 8.07
N TYR A 346 0.98 -13.72 8.79
CA TYR A 346 -0.31 -13.42 8.18
C TYR A 346 -0.97 -12.18 8.79
N GLU A 347 -1.60 -11.38 7.95
CA GLU A 347 -2.41 -10.24 8.39
C GLU A 347 -3.79 -10.73 8.82
N GLU A 348 -4.35 -10.20 9.91
CA GLU A 348 -5.71 -10.54 10.39
C GLU A 348 -6.75 -10.41 9.27
N ARG A 349 -6.61 -9.36 8.45
CA ARG A 349 -7.46 -9.11 7.28
C ARG A 349 -7.44 -10.29 6.30
N LEU A 350 -6.26 -10.84 5.99
CA LEU A 350 -6.14 -11.97 5.07
C LEU A 350 -6.88 -13.20 5.61
N VAL A 351 -6.73 -13.50 6.90
CA VAL A 351 -7.42 -14.62 7.56
C VAL A 351 -8.93 -14.41 7.53
N LYS A 352 -9.39 -13.17 7.76
CA LYS A 352 -10.79 -12.78 7.62
C LYS A 352 -11.30 -12.99 6.20
N GLU A 353 -10.56 -12.55 5.17
CA GLU A 353 -10.93 -12.77 3.76
C GLU A 353 -11.02 -14.26 3.41
N CYS A 354 -10.06 -15.08 3.87
CA CYS A 354 -10.12 -16.54 3.71
C CYS A 354 -11.36 -17.13 4.41
N SER A 355 -11.69 -16.68 5.61
CA SER A 355 -12.88 -17.11 6.35
C SER A 355 -14.18 -16.81 5.57
N TYR A 356 -14.36 -15.59 5.07
CA TYR A 356 -15.51 -15.22 4.23
C TYR A 356 -15.60 -16.09 2.98
N PHE A 357 -14.46 -16.40 2.36
CA PHE A 357 -14.40 -17.24 1.18
C PHE A 357 -14.85 -18.67 1.48
N ILE A 358 -14.29 -19.28 2.52
CA ILE A 358 -14.57 -20.68 2.86
C ILE A 358 -16.02 -20.86 3.32
N ARG A 359 -16.57 -19.92 4.11
CA ARG A 359 -17.98 -19.98 4.52
C ARG A 359 -18.91 -20.07 3.31
N GLN A 360 -18.72 -19.20 2.34
CA GLN A 360 -19.51 -19.22 1.10
C GLN A 360 -19.26 -20.50 0.28
N ALA A 361 -18.04 -21.04 0.31
CA ALA A 361 -17.74 -22.29 -0.37
C ALA A 361 -18.45 -23.49 0.30
N ILE A 362 -18.53 -23.52 1.63
CA ILE A 362 -19.30 -24.54 2.37
C ILE A 362 -20.78 -24.48 1.99
N GLU A 363 -21.36 -23.28 1.90
CA GLU A 363 -22.75 -23.09 1.48
C GLU A 363 -22.98 -23.55 0.04
N ARG A 364 -22.02 -23.26 -0.86
CA ARG A 364 -22.12 -23.61 -2.28
C ARG A 364 -21.94 -25.11 -2.55
N TYR A 365 -21.09 -25.76 -1.75
CA TYR A 365 -20.65 -27.15 -1.91
C TYR A 365 -20.81 -27.93 -0.60
N PRO A 366 -22.05 -28.15 -0.12
CA PRO A 366 -22.32 -28.78 1.17
C PRO A 366 -21.82 -30.24 1.25
N GLU A 367 -21.62 -30.90 0.11
CA GLU A 367 -21.05 -32.24 0.02
C GLU A 367 -19.55 -32.27 0.36
N LYS A 368 -18.85 -31.14 0.26
CA LYS A 368 -17.43 -31.00 0.58
C LYS A 368 -17.23 -30.78 2.07
N LYS A 369 -17.64 -31.75 2.88
CA LYS A 369 -17.61 -31.71 4.37
C LYS A 369 -16.26 -31.24 4.92
N GLN A 370 -15.16 -31.65 4.29
CA GLN A 370 -13.80 -31.29 4.67
C GLN A 370 -13.49 -29.78 4.66
N LEU A 371 -14.30 -28.97 3.97
CA LEU A 371 -14.19 -27.51 4.01
C LEU A 371 -14.53 -26.94 5.40
N ARG A 372 -15.37 -27.62 6.19
CA ARG A 372 -15.66 -27.21 7.57
C ARG A 372 -14.43 -27.33 8.48
N LEU A 373 -13.60 -28.35 8.29
CA LEU A 373 -12.31 -28.44 8.99
C LEU A 373 -11.38 -27.28 8.60
N ALA A 374 -11.33 -26.93 7.31
CA ALA A 374 -10.56 -25.78 6.83
C ALA A 374 -11.06 -24.45 7.45
N PHE A 375 -12.38 -24.26 7.53
CA PHE A 375 -12.98 -23.09 8.15
C PHE A 375 -12.67 -23.02 9.65
N GLY A 376 -12.90 -24.12 10.38
CA GLY A 376 -12.64 -24.18 11.81
C GLY A 376 -11.17 -23.93 12.17
N LEU A 377 -10.24 -24.43 11.35
CA LEU A 377 -8.80 -24.12 11.46
C LEU A 377 -8.55 -22.61 11.33
N ILE A 378 -9.06 -21.96 10.28
CA ILE A 378 -8.85 -20.53 10.06
C ILE A 378 -9.44 -19.69 11.20
N GLU A 379 -10.64 -20.02 11.67
CA GLU A 379 -11.30 -19.32 12.78
C GLU A 379 -10.55 -19.48 14.10
N PHE A 380 -10.02 -20.68 14.37
CA PHE A 380 -9.18 -20.94 15.54
C PHE A 380 -7.93 -20.05 15.54
N TYR A 381 -7.22 -19.94 14.41
CA TYR A 381 -6.04 -19.08 14.29
C TYR A 381 -6.37 -17.60 14.24
N ARG A 382 -7.58 -17.19 13.81
CA ARG A 382 -8.03 -15.79 13.89
C ARG A 382 -8.25 -15.31 15.33
N GLY A 383 -8.19 -16.20 16.32
CA GLY A 383 -8.54 -15.90 17.71
C GLY A 383 -10.03 -16.12 18.03
N CYS A 384 -10.86 -16.50 17.05
CA CYS A 384 -12.25 -16.90 17.27
C CYS A 384 -12.33 -18.40 17.63
N ARG A 385 -11.62 -18.79 18.70
CA ARG A 385 -11.42 -20.20 19.08
C ARG A 385 -12.71 -20.99 19.24
N GLU A 386 -13.75 -20.40 19.82
CA GLU A 386 -15.05 -21.04 20.01
C GLU A 386 -15.71 -21.44 18.68
N ILE A 387 -15.71 -20.53 17.70
CA ILE A 387 -16.21 -20.80 16.34
C ILE A 387 -15.36 -21.90 15.70
N GLY A 388 -14.04 -21.80 15.84
CA GLY A 388 -13.11 -22.81 15.33
C GLY A 388 -13.38 -24.21 15.88
N ILE A 389 -13.53 -24.32 17.21
CA ILE A 389 -13.85 -25.57 17.90
C ILE A 389 -15.21 -26.11 17.46
N SER A 390 -16.23 -25.26 17.41
CA SER A 390 -17.59 -25.65 16.99
C SER A 390 -17.60 -26.26 15.58
N GLU A 391 -16.92 -25.63 14.63
CA GLU A 391 -16.87 -26.09 13.23
C GLU A 391 -16.07 -27.38 13.06
N ILE A 392 -14.99 -27.56 13.84
CA ILE A 392 -14.22 -28.80 13.84
C ILE A 392 -15.03 -29.95 14.44
N THR A 393 -15.75 -29.71 15.55
CA THR A 393 -16.63 -30.70 16.16
C THR A 393 -17.73 -31.13 15.20
N GLN A 394 -18.42 -30.17 14.59
CA GLN A 394 -19.47 -30.45 13.61
C GLN A 394 -18.91 -31.22 12.40
N PHE A 395 -17.71 -30.86 11.92
CA PHE A 395 -17.04 -31.61 10.87
C PHE A 395 -16.82 -33.08 11.27
N ILE A 396 -16.33 -33.35 12.48
CA ILE A 396 -16.08 -34.73 12.95
C ILE A 396 -17.40 -35.52 12.96
N GLU A 397 -18.47 -34.96 13.53
CA GLU A 397 -19.78 -35.63 13.61
C GLU A 397 -20.31 -36.05 12.23
N ILE A 398 -20.18 -35.19 11.21
CA ILE A 398 -20.69 -35.48 9.86
C ILE A 398 -19.74 -36.35 9.01
N ALA A 399 -18.47 -36.45 9.40
CA ALA A 399 -17.42 -37.14 8.64
C ALA A 399 -16.95 -38.45 9.27
N GLU A 400 -17.31 -38.76 10.52
CA GLU A 400 -16.79 -39.92 11.26
C GLU A 400 -17.10 -41.26 10.59
N VAL A 401 -18.23 -41.35 9.89
CA VAL A 401 -18.64 -42.55 9.14
C VAL A 401 -18.07 -42.62 7.72
N ASP A 402 -17.43 -41.54 7.24
CA ASP A 402 -16.87 -41.45 5.91
C ASP A 402 -15.39 -41.86 5.92
N VAL A 403 -15.13 -43.10 5.50
CA VAL A 403 -13.77 -43.68 5.46
C VAL A 403 -12.80 -42.82 4.65
N SER A 404 -13.28 -42.12 3.61
CA SER A 404 -12.43 -41.25 2.79
C SER A 404 -11.93 -40.01 3.53
N LEU A 405 -12.60 -39.64 4.63
CA LEU A 405 -12.29 -38.48 5.45
C LEU A 405 -11.57 -38.83 6.76
N ASN A 406 -11.24 -40.11 7.00
CA ASN A 406 -10.65 -40.54 8.27
C ASN A 406 -9.36 -39.76 8.62
N GLU A 407 -8.48 -39.49 7.65
CA GLU A 407 -7.27 -38.68 7.89
C GLU A 407 -7.61 -37.25 8.37
N PHE A 408 -8.71 -36.66 7.88
CA PHE A 408 -9.20 -35.35 8.31
C PHE A 408 -9.81 -35.40 9.71
N VAL A 409 -10.59 -36.45 10.01
CA VAL A 409 -11.22 -36.66 11.33
C VAL A 409 -10.15 -36.79 12.42
N VAL A 410 -9.09 -37.56 12.18
CA VAL A 410 -7.96 -37.70 13.11
C VAL A 410 -7.32 -36.34 13.42
N GLU A 411 -7.14 -35.51 12.40
CA GLU A 411 -6.56 -34.17 12.59
C GLU A 411 -7.50 -33.23 13.35
N GLY A 412 -8.80 -33.24 13.04
CA GLY A 412 -9.80 -32.50 13.81
C GLY A 412 -9.75 -32.86 15.30
N LYS A 413 -9.72 -34.17 15.61
CA LYS A 413 -9.59 -34.67 16.99
C LYS A 413 -8.29 -34.20 17.66
N ARG A 414 -7.17 -34.17 16.92
CA ARG A 414 -5.88 -33.64 17.42
C ARG A 414 -5.98 -32.16 17.80
N ILE A 415 -6.57 -31.33 16.93
CA ILE A 415 -6.71 -29.89 17.16
C ILE A 415 -7.62 -29.61 18.36
N LEU A 416 -8.74 -30.33 18.50
CA LEU A 416 -9.62 -30.20 19.66
C LEU A 416 -8.90 -30.55 20.98
N LYS A 417 -8.05 -31.58 20.95
CA LYS A 417 -7.23 -31.95 22.12
C LYS A 417 -6.22 -30.84 22.49
N GLU A 418 -5.58 -30.23 21.49
CA GLU A 418 -4.67 -29.10 21.70
C GLU A 418 -5.41 -27.90 22.30
N ALA A 419 -6.59 -27.57 21.77
CA ALA A 419 -7.43 -26.48 22.28
C ALA A 419 -7.86 -26.70 23.75
N GLY A 420 -8.30 -27.91 24.12
CA GLY A 420 -8.69 -28.22 25.50
C GLY A 420 -7.51 -28.17 26.49
N THR A 421 -6.31 -28.49 26.03
CA THR A 421 -5.09 -28.39 26.87
C THR A 421 -4.73 -26.93 27.14
N GLN A 422 -4.94 -26.05 26.16
CA GLN A 422 -4.65 -24.62 26.25
C GLN A 422 -5.63 -23.88 27.17
N SER A 423 -6.93 -24.22 27.09
CA SER A 423 -7.97 -23.68 27.99
C SER A 423 -7.66 -23.97 29.46
N ASN A 424 -7.22 -25.21 29.76
CA ASN A 424 -6.87 -25.61 31.13
C ASN A 424 -5.67 -24.83 31.70
N ILE A 425 -4.74 -24.38 30.84
CA ILE A 425 -3.58 -23.57 31.24
C ILE A 425 -4.01 -22.12 31.50
N GLU A 426 -4.83 -21.54 30.62
CA GLU A 426 -5.37 -20.18 30.78
C GLU A 426 -6.23 -20.08 32.06
N ASP A 427 -7.07 -21.08 32.34
CA ASP A 427 -7.87 -21.16 33.57
C ASP A 427 -7.02 -21.33 34.84
N ALA A 428 -5.88 -22.02 34.76
CA ALA A 428 -4.95 -22.15 35.87
C ALA A 428 -4.23 -20.82 36.19
N ILE A 429 -3.82 -20.08 35.15
CA ILE A 429 -3.17 -18.77 35.30
C ILE A 429 -4.15 -17.72 35.87
N LEU A 430 -5.42 -17.74 35.44
CA LEU A 430 -6.47 -16.86 35.97
C LEU A 430 -6.79 -17.14 37.45
N LYS A 431 -6.71 -18.40 37.88
CA LYS A 431 -6.87 -18.79 39.29
C LYS A 431 -5.67 -18.45 40.18
N GLU A 432 -4.48 -18.30 39.60
CA GLU A 432 -3.28 -17.84 40.34
C GLU A 432 -3.18 -16.31 40.43
N THR A 433 -3.95 -15.58 39.62
CA THR A 433 -3.94 -14.11 39.55
C THR A 433 -5.19 -13.44 40.16
N THR A 434 -6.11 -14.25 40.73
CA THR A 434 -7.24 -13.82 41.56
C THR A 434 -7.05 -14.33 42.98
#